data_AF-A0A4P2R5T6-F1
#
_entry.id   AF-A0A4P2R5T6-F1
#
_cell.length_a   1.000
_cell.length_b   1.000
_cell.length_c   1.000
_cell.angle_alpha   90.00
_cell.angle_beta   90.00
_cell.angle_gamma   90.00
#
_symmetry.space_group_name_H-M   'P 1'
#
loop_
_entity.id
_entity.type
_entity.pdbx_description
1 polymer ?
#
loop_
_entity_poly.entity_id
_entity_poly.type
_entity_poly.pdbx_seq_one_letter_code
_entity_poly.pdbx_strand_id
1 'polypeptide(L)'
;MASLVVQEDVEDLLLRLCAPGASRRVTTGGCTKLGHWGAPIEIGATYHATATEVVRDLALSWVHLHDDDKVERAAGLSMDALRARVDAAPHGARIAVKGGAEVSREAVLQAIDTAPAVLLDALEASALPDDDWRAVEPYAREIMKIIAEGAPVHDVDLTTRKHVRFLEQHAPYHVRRLPSGGVMLATHPYRTLWPLWADALFLLGITS
;
A
#
# COMPACT_ATOMS: atom_id res chain seq x y z
N MET A 1 15.82 11.49 5.52
CA MET A 1 16.57 11.71 4.27
C MET A 1 16.60 10.44 3.43
N ALA A 2 17.34 9.37 3.80
CA ALA A 2 17.31 8.13 3.01
C ALA A 2 15.90 7.54 2.91
N SER A 3 15.03 7.77 3.90
CA SER A 3 13.62 7.39 3.83
C SER A 3 12.83 8.05 2.70
N LEU A 4 13.08 9.32 2.40
CA LEU A 4 12.46 10.03 1.28
C LEU A 4 12.98 9.46 -0.05
N VAL A 5 14.30 9.26 -0.15
CA VAL A 5 14.94 8.68 -1.35
C VAL A 5 14.45 7.26 -1.62
N VAL A 6 14.35 6.41 -0.60
CA VAL A 6 13.85 5.04 -0.75
C VAL A 6 12.38 5.03 -1.18
N GLN A 7 11.57 5.95 -0.65
CA GLN A 7 10.17 6.08 -1.03
C GLN A 7 10.02 6.57 -2.48
N GLU A 8 10.80 7.57 -2.87
CA GLU A 8 10.90 8.07 -4.25
C GLU A 8 11.39 6.96 -5.21
N ASP A 9 12.41 6.18 -4.84
CA ASP A 9 12.95 5.08 -5.65
C ASP A 9 11.94 3.93 -5.83
N VAL A 10 11.19 3.58 -4.77
CA VAL A 10 10.13 2.56 -4.85
C VAL A 10 9.02 3.05 -5.76
N GLU A 11 8.58 4.30 -5.61
CA GLU A 11 7.61 4.92 -6.51
C GLU A 11 8.12 4.89 -7.96
N ASP A 12 9.35 5.35 -8.21
CA ASP A 12 9.94 5.38 -9.54
C ASP A 12 10.03 3.99 -10.18
N LEU A 13 10.42 2.98 -9.41
CA LEU A 13 10.47 1.58 -9.85
C LEU A 13 9.08 1.07 -10.22
N LEU A 14 8.08 1.27 -9.36
CA LEU A 14 6.72 0.80 -9.59
C LEU A 14 6.08 1.52 -10.78
N LEU A 15 6.31 2.82 -10.94
CA LEU A 15 5.85 3.60 -12.09
C LEU A 15 6.41 3.06 -13.40
N ARG A 16 7.69 2.63 -13.42
CA ARG A 16 8.30 2.00 -14.59
C ARG A 16 7.71 0.62 -14.89
N LEU A 17 7.30 -0.14 -13.87
CA LEU A 17 6.58 -1.41 -14.06
C LEU A 17 5.17 -1.19 -14.61
N CYS A 18 4.52 -0.09 -14.24
CA CYS A 18 3.22 0.34 -14.76
C CYS A 18 3.29 1.02 -16.14
N ALA A 19 4.47 1.12 -16.75
CA ALA A 19 4.67 1.84 -18.00
C ALA A 19 3.78 1.27 -19.13
N PRO A 20 3.25 2.13 -20.02
CA PRO A 20 2.24 1.80 -21.04
C PRO A 20 2.76 0.93 -22.20
N GLY A 21 3.89 0.23 -22.05
CA GLY A 21 4.44 -0.63 -23.08
C GLY A 21 3.48 -1.75 -23.45
N ALA A 22 3.38 -2.06 -24.75
CA ALA A 22 2.48 -3.06 -25.34
C ALA A 22 2.62 -4.48 -24.76
N SER A 23 3.63 -4.74 -23.92
CA SER A 23 3.78 -5.97 -23.15
C SER A 23 3.19 -5.80 -21.75
N ARG A 24 1.86 -5.96 -21.60
CA ARG A 24 1.15 -6.12 -20.31
C ARG A 24 1.57 -7.42 -19.60
N ARG A 25 2.87 -7.62 -19.34
CA ARG A 25 3.38 -8.87 -18.75
C ARG A 25 3.10 -8.96 -17.26
N VAL A 26 3.00 -7.82 -16.57
CA VAL A 26 2.75 -7.78 -15.13
C VAL A 26 1.59 -6.83 -14.85
N THR A 27 0.47 -7.38 -14.40
CA THR A 27 -0.79 -6.65 -14.18
C THR A 27 -0.96 -6.16 -12.75
N THR A 28 -0.28 -6.80 -11.80
CA THR A 28 -0.27 -6.42 -10.40
C THR A 28 1.04 -6.85 -9.76
N GLY A 29 1.45 -6.16 -8.70
CA GLY A 29 2.60 -6.55 -7.90
C GLY A 29 2.74 -5.68 -6.67
N GLY A 30 3.79 -5.92 -5.90
CA GLY A 30 4.06 -5.15 -4.69
C GLY A 30 5.52 -5.17 -4.29
N CYS A 31 5.89 -4.21 -3.44
CA CYS A 31 7.21 -4.09 -2.86
C CYS A 31 7.15 -4.42 -1.37
N THR A 32 7.98 -5.37 -0.94
CA THR A 32 8.07 -5.86 0.44
C THR A 32 9.52 -5.87 0.90
N LYS A 33 9.73 -5.67 2.21
CA LYS A 33 11.04 -5.75 2.86
C LYS A 33 11.59 -7.20 2.89
N LEU A 34 10.72 -8.20 2.77
CA LEU A 34 11.04 -9.62 2.94
C LEU A 34 10.84 -10.38 1.63
N GLY A 35 11.69 -11.36 1.34
CA GLY A 35 11.72 -12.10 0.07
C GLY A 35 10.48 -12.97 -0.26
N HIS A 36 9.36 -12.79 0.43
CA HIS A 36 8.07 -13.44 0.18
C HIS A 36 6.95 -12.39 0.09
N TRP A 37 6.02 -12.60 -0.84
CA TRP A 37 4.86 -11.72 -1.00
C TRP A 37 3.85 -12.01 0.12
N GLY A 38 3.84 -11.17 1.16
CA GLY A 38 2.82 -11.20 2.22
C GLY A 38 1.49 -10.58 1.78
N ALA A 39 0.54 -10.44 2.71
CA ALA A 39 -0.72 -9.76 2.46
C ALA A 39 -0.48 -8.36 1.84
N PRO A 40 -1.08 -8.03 0.68
CA PRO A 40 -0.89 -6.73 0.03
C PRO A 40 -1.13 -5.49 0.91
N ILE A 41 -2.07 -5.56 1.87
CA ILE A 41 -2.29 -4.45 2.82
C ILE A 41 -1.22 -4.37 3.92
N GLU A 42 -0.37 -5.38 4.07
CA GLU A 42 0.71 -5.42 5.07
C GLU A 42 2.09 -5.10 4.50
N ILE A 43 2.19 -4.85 3.20
CA ILE A 43 3.44 -4.44 2.54
C ILE A 43 3.48 -2.94 2.33
N GLY A 44 4.63 -2.42 1.92
CA GLY A 44 4.87 -0.97 1.80
C GLY A 44 4.39 -0.36 0.49
N ALA A 45 4.20 -1.15 -0.56
CA ALA A 45 3.66 -0.65 -1.82
C ALA A 45 3.02 -1.74 -2.67
N THR A 46 1.98 -1.38 -3.43
CA THR A 46 1.29 -2.21 -4.43
C THR A 46 1.07 -1.41 -5.71
N TYR A 47 0.89 -2.11 -6.81
CA TYR A 47 0.46 -1.50 -8.06
C TYR A 47 -0.52 -2.39 -8.81
N HIS A 48 -1.38 -1.76 -9.60
CA HIS A 48 -2.35 -2.41 -10.46
C HIS A 48 -2.37 -1.72 -11.81
N ALA A 49 -2.29 -2.50 -12.88
CA ALA A 49 -2.32 -2.00 -14.26
C ALA A 49 -3.67 -1.38 -14.64
N THR A 50 -4.73 -1.74 -13.90
CA THR A 50 -6.06 -1.14 -14.02
C THR A 50 -6.56 -0.71 -12.65
N ALA A 51 -7.03 0.52 -12.53
CA ALA A 51 -7.50 1.07 -11.26
C ALA A 51 -8.72 0.30 -10.68
N THR A 52 -9.48 -0.40 -11.53
CA THR A 52 -10.57 -1.30 -11.10
C THR A 52 -10.11 -2.48 -10.27
N GLU A 53 -8.83 -2.85 -10.34
CA GLU A 53 -8.25 -3.96 -9.61
C GLU A 53 -7.67 -3.53 -8.26
N VAL A 54 -7.75 -2.27 -7.84
CA VAL A 54 -7.16 -1.83 -6.56
C VAL A 54 -7.70 -2.61 -5.35
N VAL A 55 -8.98 -2.98 -5.37
CA VAL A 55 -9.64 -3.75 -4.32
C VAL A 55 -9.10 -5.19 -4.21
N ARG A 56 -8.36 -5.65 -5.21
CA ARG A 56 -7.65 -6.93 -5.20
C ARG A 56 -6.69 -7.03 -4.04
N ASP A 57 -6.13 -5.91 -3.56
CA ASP A 57 -5.25 -5.91 -2.40
C ASP A 57 -5.97 -6.43 -1.15
N LEU A 58 -7.20 -6.00 -0.90
CA LEU A 58 -8.02 -6.50 0.20
C LEU A 58 -8.38 -7.98 0.01
N ALA A 59 -8.80 -8.37 -1.20
CA ALA A 59 -9.23 -9.74 -1.46
C ALA A 59 -8.06 -10.75 -1.38
N LEU A 60 -6.88 -10.41 -1.91
CA LEU A 60 -5.68 -11.21 -1.78
C LEU A 60 -5.17 -11.25 -0.34
N SER A 61 -5.28 -10.14 0.41
CA SER A 61 -4.93 -10.12 1.83
C SER A 61 -5.85 -11.03 2.63
N TRP A 62 -7.15 -11.04 2.33
CA TRP A 62 -8.10 -12.00 2.92
C TRP A 62 -7.69 -13.43 2.64
N VAL A 63 -7.48 -13.78 1.37
CA VAL A 63 -7.06 -15.13 0.97
C VAL A 63 -5.76 -15.56 1.67
N HIS A 64 -4.80 -14.64 1.82
CA HIS A 64 -3.56 -14.92 2.50
C HIS A 64 -3.75 -15.15 4.01
N LEU A 65 -4.47 -14.25 4.68
CA LEU A 65 -4.58 -14.24 6.14
C LEU A 65 -5.66 -15.19 6.68
N HIS A 66 -6.73 -15.41 5.93
CA HIS A 66 -7.84 -16.30 6.29
C HIS A 66 -7.59 -17.74 5.83
N ASP A 67 -7.22 -17.94 4.56
CA ASP A 67 -7.09 -19.29 3.98
C ASP A 67 -5.67 -19.87 4.12
N ASP A 68 -4.70 -19.10 4.66
CA ASP A 68 -3.27 -19.43 4.70
C ASP A 68 -2.67 -19.73 3.30
N ASP A 69 -3.24 -19.13 2.25
CA ASP A 69 -2.77 -19.33 0.88
C ASP A 69 -1.64 -18.35 0.53
N LYS A 70 -0.81 -18.75 -0.42
CA LYS A 70 0.29 -17.92 -0.90
C LYS A 70 -0.23 -16.91 -1.90
N VAL A 71 0.06 -15.62 -1.67
CA VAL A 71 -0.35 -14.54 -2.58
C VAL A 71 0.15 -14.80 -4.00
N GLU A 72 1.37 -15.33 -4.16
CA GLU A 72 1.93 -15.65 -5.48
C GLU A 72 1.09 -16.67 -6.27
N ARG A 73 0.38 -17.57 -5.57
CA ARG A 73 -0.51 -18.56 -6.19
C ARG A 73 -1.88 -17.99 -6.49
N ALA A 74 -2.40 -17.14 -5.60
CA ALA A 74 -3.71 -16.50 -5.75
C ALA A 74 -3.69 -15.28 -6.69
N ALA A 75 -2.52 -14.69 -6.96
CA ALA A 75 -2.36 -13.47 -7.74
C ALA A 75 -2.89 -13.58 -9.18
N GLY A 76 -3.01 -14.79 -9.73
CA GLY A 76 -3.59 -15.03 -11.06
C GLY A 76 -5.11 -15.21 -11.12
N LEU A 77 -5.82 -15.23 -9.98
CA LEU A 77 -7.26 -15.50 -9.94
C LEU A 77 -8.10 -14.33 -10.49
N SER A 78 -9.28 -14.57 -11.06
CA SER A 78 -10.17 -13.45 -11.39
C SER A 78 -10.69 -12.75 -10.11
N MET A 79 -11.15 -11.50 -10.23
CA MET A 79 -11.81 -10.83 -9.10
C MET A 79 -13.04 -11.60 -8.61
N ASP A 80 -13.80 -12.24 -9.50
CA ASP A 80 -14.94 -13.10 -9.13
C ASP A 80 -14.50 -14.32 -8.31
N ALA A 81 -13.38 -14.95 -8.68
CA ALA A 81 -12.83 -16.08 -7.94
C ALA A 81 -12.31 -15.65 -6.56
N LEU A 82 -11.67 -14.48 -6.47
CA LEU A 82 -11.27 -13.92 -5.17
C LEU A 82 -12.48 -13.58 -4.31
N ARG A 83 -13.50 -12.95 -4.88
CA ARG A 83 -14.78 -12.66 -4.20
C ARG A 83 -15.41 -13.94 -3.67
N ALA A 84 -15.48 -14.99 -4.47
CA ALA A 84 -16.06 -16.27 -4.05
C ALA A 84 -15.32 -16.89 -2.85
N ARG A 85 -14.00 -16.71 -2.75
CA ARG A 85 -13.23 -17.16 -1.58
C ARG A 85 -13.55 -16.37 -0.32
N VAL A 86 -13.66 -15.04 -0.44
CA VAL A 86 -14.11 -14.19 0.68
C VAL A 86 -15.53 -14.59 1.10
N ASP A 87 -16.43 -14.76 0.13
CA ASP A 87 -17.83 -15.09 0.37
C ASP A 87 -18.01 -16.50 0.96
N ALA A 88 -17.12 -17.45 0.66
CA ALA A 88 -17.18 -18.80 1.25
C ALA A 88 -16.87 -18.83 2.76
N ALA A 89 -16.25 -17.79 3.31
CA ALA A 89 -15.98 -17.73 4.75
C ALA A 89 -17.28 -17.58 5.57
N PRO A 90 -17.30 -18.06 6.84
CA PRO A 90 -18.46 -17.89 7.70
C PRO A 90 -18.84 -16.40 7.90
N HIS A 91 -20.13 -16.12 8.06
CA HIS A 91 -20.60 -14.78 8.41
C HIS A 91 -19.95 -14.28 9.71
N GLY A 92 -19.45 -13.05 9.70
CA GLY A 92 -18.74 -12.46 10.83
C GLY A 92 -17.32 -12.97 11.03
N ALA A 93 -16.78 -13.77 10.10
CA ALA A 93 -15.36 -14.10 10.07
C ALA A 93 -14.52 -12.83 9.95
N ARG A 94 -13.32 -12.86 10.54
CA ARG A 94 -12.39 -11.74 10.57
C ARG A 94 -10.97 -12.22 10.33
N ILE A 95 -10.18 -11.37 9.69
CA ILE A 95 -8.73 -11.52 9.61
C ILE A 95 -8.07 -10.50 10.53
N ALA A 96 -7.04 -10.93 11.25
CA ALA A 96 -6.16 -10.02 11.96
C ALA A 96 -5.10 -9.50 11.01
N VAL A 97 -4.93 -8.18 10.97
CA VAL A 97 -3.87 -7.53 10.19
C VAL A 97 -2.78 -7.01 11.13
N LYS A 98 -1.59 -6.79 10.59
CA LYS A 98 -0.44 -6.30 11.33
C LYS A 98 -0.78 -5.00 12.07
N GLY A 99 -0.55 -5.02 13.38
CA GLY A 99 -1.00 -3.97 14.30
C GLY A 99 -2.20 -4.37 15.17
N GLY A 100 -2.78 -5.55 14.94
CA GLY A 100 -3.85 -6.12 15.77
C GLY A 100 -5.26 -5.62 15.43
N ALA A 101 -5.39 -4.85 14.34
CA ALA A 101 -6.70 -4.50 13.81
C ALA A 101 -7.35 -5.74 13.15
N GLU A 102 -8.67 -5.73 13.05
CA GLU A 102 -9.44 -6.80 12.42
C GLU A 102 -10.22 -6.27 11.22
N VAL A 103 -10.30 -7.06 10.15
CA VAL A 103 -11.15 -6.77 8.99
C VAL A 103 -12.17 -7.89 8.86
N SER A 104 -13.44 -7.55 8.80
CA SER A 104 -14.50 -8.55 8.64
C SER A 104 -14.67 -8.96 7.19
N ARG A 105 -15.20 -10.18 7.00
CA ARG A 105 -15.64 -10.70 5.71
C ARG A 105 -16.58 -9.71 5.01
N GLU A 106 -17.54 -9.18 5.74
CA GLU A 106 -18.56 -8.26 5.23
C GLU A 106 -17.95 -6.95 4.76
N ALA A 107 -16.97 -6.41 5.49
CA ALA A 107 -16.26 -5.20 5.07
C ALA A 107 -15.48 -5.42 3.77
N VAL A 108 -14.82 -6.57 3.62
CA VAL A 108 -14.10 -6.91 2.37
C VAL A 108 -15.08 -7.05 1.20
N LEU A 109 -16.21 -7.74 1.38
CA LEU A 109 -17.23 -7.89 0.32
C LEU A 109 -17.85 -6.55 -0.06
N GLN A 110 -18.18 -5.70 0.93
CA GLN A 110 -18.71 -4.37 0.67
C GLN A 110 -17.69 -3.47 -0.06
N ALA A 111 -16.39 -3.60 0.27
CA ALA A 111 -15.33 -2.92 -0.48
C ALA A 111 -15.25 -3.42 -1.93
N ILE A 112 -15.39 -4.74 -2.17
CA ILE A 112 -15.43 -5.32 -3.53
C ILE A 112 -16.64 -4.80 -4.32
N ASP A 113 -17.79 -4.61 -3.66
CA ASP A 113 -19.00 -4.04 -4.26
C ASP A 113 -18.94 -2.52 -4.48
N THR A 114 -17.99 -1.84 -3.84
CA THR A 114 -17.84 -0.40 -3.97
C THR A 114 -17.31 -0.06 -5.36
N ALA A 115 -17.92 0.95 -6.00
CA ALA A 115 -17.47 1.41 -7.31
C ALA A 115 -15.98 1.79 -7.26
N PRO A 116 -15.12 1.29 -8.18
CA PRO A 116 -13.68 1.49 -8.05
C PRO A 116 -13.25 2.96 -7.96
N ALA A 117 -13.95 3.86 -8.66
CA ALA A 117 -13.68 5.30 -8.58
C ALA A 117 -13.91 5.85 -7.16
N VAL A 118 -15.00 5.44 -6.50
CA VAL A 118 -15.35 5.86 -5.14
C VAL A 118 -14.33 5.32 -4.13
N LEU A 119 -13.90 4.07 -4.30
CA LEU A 119 -12.86 3.48 -3.47
C LEU A 119 -11.52 4.22 -3.62
N LEU A 120 -11.15 4.56 -4.85
CA LEU A 120 -9.93 5.32 -5.13
C LEU A 120 -9.99 6.74 -4.57
N ASP A 121 -11.13 7.43 -4.71
CA ASP A 121 -11.33 8.76 -4.15
C ASP A 121 -11.15 8.73 -2.61
N ALA A 122 -11.65 7.69 -1.93
CA ALA A 122 -11.46 7.50 -0.49
C ALA A 122 -10.02 7.19 -0.10
N LEU A 123 -9.30 6.37 -0.87
CA LEU A 123 -7.87 6.12 -0.68
C LEU A 123 -7.05 7.41 -0.85
N GLU A 124 -7.33 8.20 -1.88
CA GLU A 124 -6.68 9.50 -2.10
C GLU A 124 -6.96 10.49 -0.97
N ALA A 125 -8.21 10.57 -0.50
CA ALA A 125 -8.60 11.42 0.62
C ALA A 125 -7.94 10.98 1.95
N SER A 126 -7.59 9.71 2.08
CA SER A 126 -6.93 9.14 3.27
C SER A 126 -5.41 9.31 3.25
N ALA A 127 -4.82 9.65 2.11
CA ALA A 127 -3.36 9.75 1.93
C ALA A 127 -2.76 11.06 2.46
N LEU A 128 -3.33 11.65 3.51
CA LEU A 128 -2.85 12.92 4.07
C LEU A 128 -1.66 12.67 5.00
N PRO A 129 -0.51 13.36 4.82
CA PRO A 129 0.58 13.30 5.77
C PRO A 129 0.13 13.82 7.14
N ASP A 130 0.59 13.18 8.22
CA ASP A 130 0.34 13.67 9.58
C ASP A 130 1.22 14.88 9.94
N ASP A 131 0.92 15.51 11.07
CA ASP A 131 1.59 16.73 11.49
C ASP A 131 3.05 16.51 11.88
N ASP A 132 3.39 15.32 12.41
CA ASP A 132 4.77 14.98 12.78
C ASP A 132 5.64 14.83 11.52
N TRP A 133 5.11 14.25 10.45
CA TRP A 133 5.79 14.21 9.16
C TRP A 133 5.92 15.60 8.53
N ARG A 134 4.82 16.37 8.50
CA ARG A 134 4.81 17.74 7.94
C ARG A 134 5.82 18.65 8.64
N ALA A 135 6.05 18.47 9.94
CA ALA A 135 7.01 19.25 10.70
C ALA A 135 8.47 19.01 10.28
N VAL A 136 8.81 17.79 9.83
CA VAL A 136 10.20 17.41 9.53
C VAL A 136 10.53 17.40 8.04
N GLU A 137 9.53 17.26 7.16
CA GLU A 137 9.73 17.13 5.72
C GLU A 137 10.46 18.33 5.07
N PRO A 138 10.11 19.61 5.36
CA PRO A 138 10.78 20.74 4.72
C PRO A 138 12.28 20.76 4.99
N TYR A 139 12.67 20.49 6.24
CA TYR A 139 14.07 20.42 6.65
C TYR A 139 14.80 19.26 5.97
N ALA A 140 14.14 18.09 5.86
CA ALA A 140 14.71 16.95 5.16
C ALA A 140 14.94 17.24 3.67
N ARG A 141 14.01 17.95 3.00
CA ARG A 141 14.15 18.37 1.59
C ARG A 141 15.25 19.40 1.38
N GLU A 142 15.40 20.36 2.28
CA GLU A 142 16.49 21.34 2.25
C GLU A 142 17.86 20.65 2.34
N ILE A 143 18.01 19.70 3.27
CA ILE A 143 19.23 18.90 3.40
C ILE A 143 19.53 18.13 2.11
N MET A 144 18.52 17.49 1.51
CA MET A 144 18.72 16.74 0.25
C MET A 144 19.23 17.64 -0.87
N LYS A 145 18.71 18.86 -0.97
CA LYS A 145 19.18 19.85 -1.95
C LYS A 145 20.64 20.25 -1.69
N ILE A 146 20.99 20.56 -0.45
CA ILE A 146 22.36 20.92 -0.05
C ILE A 146 23.35 19.80 -0.39
N ILE A 147 22.95 18.54 -0.19
CA ILE A 147 23.76 17.37 -0.54
C ILE A 147 23.89 17.20 -2.05
N ALA A 148 22.80 17.38 -2.81
CA ALA A 148 22.84 17.35 -4.28
C ALA A 148 23.77 18.45 -4.86
N GLU A 149 23.94 19.56 -4.15
CA GLU A 149 24.86 20.66 -4.49
C GLU A 149 26.32 20.41 -4.04
N GLY A 150 26.62 19.24 -3.47
CA GLY A 150 27.98 18.80 -3.17
C GLY A 150 28.45 19.04 -1.74
N ALA A 151 27.54 19.29 -0.80
CA ALA A 151 27.91 19.39 0.61
C ALA A 151 28.49 18.07 1.16
N PRO A 152 29.42 18.14 2.12
CA PRO A 152 29.98 16.94 2.76
C PRO A 152 28.90 16.16 3.50
N VAL A 153 28.89 14.84 3.29
CA VAL A 153 27.98 13.90 3.95
C VAL A 153 28.71 13.12 5.04
N HIS A 154 27.97 12.78 6.10
CA HIS A 154 28.43 11.88 7.14
C HIS A 154 27.52 10.65 7.17
N ASP A 155 28.11 9.48 7.41
CA ASP A 155 27.34 8.26 7.59
C ASP A 155 26.59 8.32 8.92
N VAL A 156 25.26 8.21 8.83
CA VAL A 156 24.37 8.14 9.99
C VAL A 156 23.68 6.79 9.97
N ASP A 157 23.67 6.10 11.12
CA ASP A 157 22.89 4.88 11.28
C ASP A 157 21.40 5.22 11.26
N LEU A 158 20.73 4.86 10.18
CA LEU A 158 19.28 5.01 10.00
C LEU A 158 18.51 3.77 10.46
N THR A 159 19.18 2.75 10.98
CA THR A 159 18.53 1.54 11.53
C THR A 159 18.21 1.67 13.01
N THR A 160 18.46 2.84 13.62
CA THR A 160 18.10 3.08 15.01
C THR A 160 16.60 2.87 15.23
N ARG A 161 16.26 2.23 16.36
CA ARG A 161 14.86 1.90 16.70
C ARG A 161 13.93 3.11 16.69
N LYS A 162 14.43 4.29 17.07
CA LYS A 162 13.65 5.54 17.07
C LYS A 162 13.32 5.98 15.64
N HIS A 163 14.28 5.92 14.72
CA HIS A 163 14.05 6.26 13.32
C HIS A 163 13.07 5.29 12.66
N VAL A 164 13.27 3.99 12.86
CA VAL A 164 12.38 2.95 12.32
C VAL A 164 10.94 3.16 12.79
N ARG A 165 10.73 3.39 14.10
CA ARG A 165 9.39 3.64 14.66
C ARG A 165 8.74 4.90 14.10
N PHE A 166 9.51 5.97 13.94
CA PHE A 166 9.00 7.20 13.33
C PHE A 166 8.45 6.92 11.93
N LEU A 167 9.18 6.14 11.12
CA LEU A 167 8.73 5.77 9.78
C LEU A 167 7.52 4.84 9.77
N GLU A 168 7.50 3.85 10.67
CA GLU A 168 6.34 2.94 10.84
C GLU A 168 5.05 3.72 11.16
N GLN A 169 5.16 4.85 11.86
CA GLN A 169 4.04 5.62 12.36
C GLN A 169 3.65 6.80 11.45
N HIS A 170 4.63 7.45 10.82
CA HIS A 170 4.45 8.77 10.22
C HIS A 170 4.79 8.87 8.74
N ALA A 171 5.40 7.84 8.13
CA ALA A 171 5.71 7.91 6.71
C ALA A 171 4.43 8.10 5.86
N PRO A 172 4.40 9.06 4.92
CA PRO A 172 3.18 9.41 4.21
C PRO A 172 2.81 8.30 3.24
N TYR A 173 1.54 8.28 2.88
CA TYR A 173 1.01 7.44 1.83
C TYR A 173 1.00 8.20 0.50
N HIS A 174 1.20 7.48 -0.59
CA HIS A 174 1.05 7.98 -1.94
C HIS A 174 0.04 7.10 -2.67
N VAL A 175 -1.00 7.74 -3.18
CA VAL A 175 -2.01 7.13 -4.05
C VAL A 175 -1.91 7.86 -5.37
N ARG A 176 -1.55 7.14 -6.44
CA ARG A 176 -1.25 7.74 -7.74
C ARG A 176 -1.98 7.03 -8.85
N ARG A 177 -2.95 7.72 -9.47
CA ARG A 177 -3.54 7.32 -10.75
C ARG A 177 -2.53 7.55 -11.87
N LEU A 178 -2.46 6.60 -12.80
CA LEU A 178 -1.49 6.60 -13.87
C LEU A 178 -2.15 6.95 -15.20
N PRO A 179 -1.46 7.64 -16.13
CA PRO A 179 -1.99 7.92 -17.47
C PRO A 179 -2.40 6.66 -18.24
N SER A 180 -1.84 5.50 -17.89
CA SER A 180 -2.19 4.19 -18.46
C SER A 180 -3.55 3.65 -17.98
N GLY A 181 -4.19 4.28 -17.00
CA GLY A 181 -5.41 3.79 -16.33
C GLY A 181 -5.12 2.89 -15.12
N GLY A 182 -3.86 2.69 -14.77
CA GLY A 182 -3.43 1.98 -13.56
C GLY A 182 -3.42 2.85 -12.31
N VAL A 183 -3.09 2.22 -11.18
CA VAL A 183 -2.92 2.89 -9.89
C VAL A 183 -1.75 2.30 -9.12
N MET A 184 -1.07 3.14 -8.34
CA MET A 184 -0.04 2.75 -7.39
C MET A 184 -0.44 3.22 -5.99
N LEU A 185 -0.24 2.34 -5.00
CA LEU A 185 -0.27 2.68 -3.58
C LEU A 185 1.13 2.48 -3.01
N ALA A 186 1.67 3.46 -2.30
CA ALA A 186 3.02 3.34 -1.73
C ALA A 186 3.15 4.09 -0.41
N THR A 187 4.08 3.62 0.42
CA THR A 187 4.60 4.30 1.61
C THR A 187 6.04 3.83 1.85
N HIS A 188 6.66 4.28 2.94
CA HIS A 188 7.99 3.82 3.31
C HIS A 188 7.99 2.30 3.57
N PRO A 189 9.02 1.54 3.16
CA PRO A 189 9.10 0.07 3.33
C PRO A 189 9.04 -0.49 4.77
N TYR A 190 9.00 0.39 5.78
CA TYR A 190 8.80 0.00 7.18
C TYR A 190 7.34 0.11 7.61
N ARG A 191 6.55 0.92 6.91
CA ARG A 191 5.12 1.10 7.15
C ARG A 191 4.32 0.14 6.27
N THR A 192 3.13 -0.21 6.73
CA THR A 192 2.16 -1.02 5.99
C THR A 192 1.13 -0.13 5.29
N LEU A 193 0.53 -0.62 4.22
CA LEU A 193 -0.61 0.04 3.57
C LEU A 193 -1.91 -0.07 4.40
N TRP A 194 -1.96 -0.88 5.46
CA TRP A 194 -3.18 -1.12 6.22
C TRP A 194 -3.83 0.17 6.76
N PRO A 195 -3.14 1.10 7.44
CA PRO A 195 -3.78 2.33 7.91
C PRO A 195 -4.43 3.15 6.78
N LEU A 196 -3.81 3.23 5.60
CA LEU A 196 -4.43 3.86 4.42
C LEU A 196 -5.76 3.21 4.04
N TRP A 197 -5.78 1.87 4.02
CA TRP A 197 -7.00 1.11 3.75
C TRP A 197 -8.04 1.26 4.85
N ALA A 198 -7.65 1.22 6.12
CA ALA A 198 -8.54 1.38 7.26
C ALA A 198 -9.25 2.73 7.22
N ASP A 199 -8.50 3.81 6.99
CA ASP A 199 -9.06 5.17 6.90
C ASP A 199 -10.00 5.30 5.70
N ALA A 200 -9.65 4.71 4.54
CA ALA A 200 -10.52 4.73 3.36
C ALA A 200 -11.82 3.95 3.59
N LEU A 201 -11.76 2.77 4.21
CA LEU A 201 -12.94 1.98 4.55
C LEU A 201 -13.82 2.70 5.59
N PHE A 202 -13.22 3.41 6.54
CA PHE A 202 -13.93 4.24 7.50
C PHE A 202 -14.64 5.43 6.82
N LEU A 203 -13.95 6.15 5.93
CA LEU A 203 -14.54 7.25 5.15
C LEU A 203 -15.73 6.80 4.30
N LEU A 204 -15.72 5.56 3.81
CA LEU A 204 -16.80 4.95 3.05
C LEU A 204 -17.94 4.40 3.92
N GLY A 205 -17.81 4.45 5.25
CA GLY A 205 -18.78 3.88 6.18
C GLY A 205 -18.85 2.34 6.13
N ILE A 206 -17.79 1.69 5.65
CA ILE A 206 -17.68 0.23 5.56
C ILE A 206 -17.23 -0.35 6.90
N THR A 207 -16.30 0.32 7.57
CA THR A 207 -15.81 -0.03 8.91
C THR A 207 -16.12 1.07 9.91
N SER A 208 -16.29 0.69 11.17
CA SER A 208 -16.57 1.58 12.31
C SER A 208 -15.37 1.76 13.21
#